data_AF-A0A963I4R2-F1
#
_entry.id   AF-A0A963I4R2-F1
#
_cell.length_a   1.000
_cell.length_b   1.000
_cell.length_c   1.000
_cell.angle_alpha   90.00
_cell.angle_beta   90.00
_cell.angle_gamma   90.00
#
_symmetry.space_group_name_H-M   'P 1'
#
loop_
_entity.id
_entity.type
_entity.pdbx_description
1 polymer ?
#
loop_
_entity_poly.entity_id
_entity_poly.type
_entity_poly.pdbx_seq_one_letter_code
_entity_poly.pdbx_strand_id
1 'polypeptide(L)'
;MTQARKQPRIAFATGDAVRTIRGKLGLNQSEFWGPIGVTQSGGSRYEAGRRIPVPTQCLLTITYGTRKQAEAAVSALRSWQGKGK
;
A
#
# COMPACT_ATOMS: atom_id res chain seq x y z
N MET A 1 -10.78 -26.49 8.33
CA MET A 1 -10.90 -25.15 8.91
C MET A 1 -9.88 -24.23 8.25
N THR A 2 -10.32 -23.21 7.51
CA THR A 2 -9.43 -22.25 6.83
C THR A 2 -8.79 -21.36 7.88
N GLN A 3 -7.46 -21.43 8.07
CA GLN A 3 -6.77 -20.43 8.91
C GLN A 3 -7.11 -19.03 8.40
N ALA A 4 -7.64 -18.19 9.29
CA ALA A 4 -7.94 -16.80 8.97
C ALA A 4 -6.62 -16.08 8.65
N ARG A 5 -6.49 -15.58 7.41
CA ARG A 5 -5.31 -14.81 6.99
C ARG A 5 -5.21 -13.57 7.87
N LYS A 6 -4.06 -13.38 8.53
CA LYS A 6 -3.79 -12.13 9.25
C LYS A 6 -3.59 -11.03 8.21
N GLN A 7 -4.54 -10.11 8.09
CA GLN A 7 -4.42 -9.04 7.11
C GLN A 7 -3.32 -8.05 7.52
N PRO A 8 -2.49 -7.57 6.57
CA PRO A 8 -1.55 -6.51 6.84
C PRO A 8 -2.33 -5.26 7.27
N ARG A 9 -1.85 -4.58 8.32
CA ARG A 9 -2.45 -3.33 8.75
C ARG A 9 -2.14 -2.26 7.72
N ILE A 10 -3.11 -1.94 6.87
CA ILE A 10 -2.96 -0.96 5.80
C ILE A 10 -2.95 0.45 6.38
N ALA A 11 -1.91 1.22 6.11
CA ALA A 11 -1.81 2.62 6.52
C ALA A 11 -2.52 3.57 5.54
N PHE A 12 -2.54 3.23 4.25
CA PHE A 12 -3.07 4.08 3.18
C PHE A 12 -4.11 3.32 2.35
N ALA A 13 -5.36 3.35 2.81
CA ALA A 13 -6.46 2.60 2.20
C ALA A 13 -7.30 3.42 1.19
N THR A 14 -7.26 4.76 1.28
CA THR A 14 -8.12 5.66 0.49
C THR A 14 -7.30 6.64 -0.34
N GLY A 15 -7.88 7.14 -1.43
CA GLY A 15 -7.27 8.16 -2.30
C GLY A 15 -6.89 9.42 -1.54
N ASP A 16 -7.74 9.88 -0.62
CA ASP A 16 -7.48 11.10 0.17
C ASP A 16 -6.33 10.92 1.16
N ALA A 17 -6.22 9.75 1.81
CA ALA A 17 -5.09 9.45 2.69
C ALA A 17 -3.77 9.44 1.89
N VAL A 18 -3.78 8.88 0.68
CA VAL A 18 -2.63 8.84 -0.22
C VAL A 18 -2.25 10.25 -0.71
N ARG A 19 -3.23 11.04 -1.15
CA ARG A 19 -3.01 12.44 -1.55
C ARG A 19 -2.41 13.26 -0.40
N THR A 20 -2.90 13.04 0.82
CA THR A 20 -2.41 13.73 2.02
C THR A 20 -0.94 13.42 2.30
N ILE A 21 -0.54 12.15 2.28
CA ILE A 21 0.88 11.80 2.52
C ILE A 21 1.78 12.27 1.37
N ARG A 22 1.32 12.18 0.11
CA ARG A 22 2.05 12.73 -1.03
C ARG A 22 2.30 14.23 -0.88
N GLY A 23 1.26 14.98 -0.48
CA GLY A 23 1.36 16.42 -0.22
C GLY A 23 2.37 16.75 0.88
N LYS A 24 2.38 15.98 1.99
CA LYS A 24 3.37 16.14 3.07
C LYS A 24 4.81 15.90 2.63
N LEU A 25 5.02 15.02 1.64
CA LEU A 25 6.33 14.72 1.08
C LEU A 25 6.77 15.73 0.00
N GLY A 26 5.87 16.63 -0.44
CA GLY A 26 6.17 17.60 -1.49
C GLY A 26 6.35 16.98 -2.89
N LEU A 27 5.82 15.78 -3.12
CA LEU A 27 6.03 15.03 -4.36
C LEU A 27 4.87 15.22 -5.35
N ASN A 28 5.19 15.23 -6.64
CA ASN A 28 4.21 15.08 -7.70
C ASN A 28 3.75 13.62 -7.83
N GLN A 29 2.74 13.37 -8.67
CA GLN A 29 2.17 12.03 -8.84
C GLN A 29 3.18 11.03 -9.44
N SER A 30 3.98 11.42 -10.42
CA SER A 30 4.98 10.53 -11.01
C SER A 30 6.04 10.10 -9.98
N GLU A 31 6.54 11.06 -9.19
CA GLU A 31 7.55 10.82 -8.15
C GLU A 31 7.03 9.93 -7.02
N PHE A 32 5.78 10.13 -6.62
CA PHE A 32 5.17 9.37 -5.54
C PHE A 32 4.74 7.95 -5.97
N TRP A 33 4.21 7.79 -7.18
CA TRP A 33 3.68 6.50 -7.63
C TRP A 33 4.73 5.62 -8.32
N GLY A 34 5.79 6.24 -8.86
CA GLY A 34 6.88 5.58 -9.59
C GLY A 34 7.61 4.48 -8.79
N PRO A 35 8.03 4.69 -7.52
CA PRO A 35 8.75 3.69 -6.75
C PRO A 35 8.00 2.37 -6.54
N ILE A 36 6.67 2.37 -6.67
CA ILE A 36 5.83 1.17 -6.55
C ILE A 36 5.27 0.70 -7.90
N GLY A 37 5.84 1.18 -9.01
CA GLY A 37 5.51 0.75 -10.36
C GLY A 37 4.14 1.22 -10.87
N VAL A 38 3.58 2.28 -10.28
CA VAL A 38 2.29 2.85 -10.71
C VAL A 38 2.54 4.07 -11.59
N THR A 39 1.87 4.13 -12.74
CA THR A 39 1.97 5.29 -13.65
C THR A 39 1.28 6.52 -13.05
N GLN A 40 1.67 7.72 -13.50
CA GLN A 40 1.04 8.97 -13.08
C GLN A 40 -0.48 8.98 -13.29
N SER A 41 -0.95 8.54 -14.46
CA SER A 41 -2.39 8.46 -14.77
C SER A 41 -3.12 7.39 -13.94
N GLY A 42 -2.44 6.32 -13.54
CA GLY A 42 -2.94 5.34 -12.59
C GLY A 42 -3.11 5.93 -11.20
N GLY A 43 -2.05 6.59 -10.70
CA GLY A 43 -2.03 7.28 -9.41
C GLY A 43 -3.08 8.37 -9.29
N SER A 44 -3.26 9.17 -10.35
CA SER A 44 -4.29 10.21 -10.40
C SER A 44 -5.71 9.66 -10.18
N ARG A 45 -6.04 8.52 -10.81
CA ARG A 45 -7.34 7.85 -10.61
C ARG A 45 -7.51 7.38 -9.17
N TYR A 46 -6.46 6.83 -8.57
CA TYR A 46 -6.50 6.39 -7.17
C TYR A 46 -6.75 7.55 -6.21
N GLU A 47 -6.04 8.68 -6.40
CA GLU A 47 -6.26 9.88 -5.60
C GLU A 47 -7.67 10.45 -5.80
N ALA A 48 -8.24 10.34 -7.01
CA ALA A 48 -9.60 10.78 -7.33
C ALA A 48 -10.73 9.86 -6.82
N GLY A 49 -10.40 8.82 -6.03
CA GLY A 49 -11.40 7.96 -5.38
C GLY A 49 -11.60 6.59 -6.03
N ARG A 50 -10.86 6.26 -7.10
CA ARG A 50 -10.85 4.87 -7.59
C ARG A 50 -10.27 3.96 -6.50
N ARG A 51 -10.94 2.83 -6.25
CA ARG A 51 -10.46 1.82 -5.31
C ARG A 51 -9.03 1.40 -5.64
N ILE A 52 -8.14 1.55 -4.66
CA ILE A 52 -6.74 1.12 -4.74
C ILE A 52 -6.69 -0.41 -4.55
N PRO A 53 -6.04 -1.18 -5.43
CA PRO A 53 -5.88 -2.62 -5.23
C PRO A 53 -5.12 -2.93 -3.94
N VAL A 54 -5.50 -4.02 -3.25
CA VAL A 54 -4.85 -4.42 -1.99
C VAL A 54 -3.33 -4.58 -2.12
N PRO A 55 -2.77 -5.19 -3.18
CA PRO A 55 -1.31 -5.25 -3.35
C PRO A 55 -0.67 -3.86 -3.38
N THR A 56 -1.30 -2.89 -4.05
CA THR A 56 -0.83 -1.51 -4.11
C THR A 56 -0.90 -0.82 -2.75
N GLN A 57 -1.94 -1.07 -1.96
CA GLN A 57 -2.05 -0.55 -0.58
C GLN A 57 -0.94 -1.10 0.34
N CYS A 58 -0.59 -2.37 0.18
CA CYS A 58 0.54 -2.98 0.89
C CYS A 58 1.86 -2.30 0.50
N LEU A 59 2.11 -2.11 -0.80
CA LEU A 59 3.32 -1.42 -1.27
C LEU A 59 3.39 0.02 -0.76
N LEU A 60 2.29 0.78 -0.81
CA LEU A 60 2.23 2.12 -0.22
C LEU A 60 2.60 2.11 1.28
N THR A 61 2.09 1.12 2.02
CA THR A 61 2.39 0.99 3.46
C THR A 61 3.85 0.63 3.72
N ILE A 62 4.44 -0.22 2.88
CA ILE A 62 5.85 -0.61 2.97
C ILE A 62 6.78 0.55 2.61
N THR A 63 6.43 1.33 1.59
CA THR A 63 7.26 2.42 1.07
C THR A 63 7.17 3.71 1.89
N TYR A 64 5.97 4.11 2.31
CA TYR A 64 5.73 5.43 2.93
C TYR A 64 5.22 5.36 4.38
N GLY A 65 4.95 4.17 4.90
CA GLY A 65 4.57 3.98 6.29
C GLY A 65 5.76 4.16 7.23
N THR A 66 5.46 4.30 8.52
CA THR A 66 6.49 4.19 9.56
C THR A 66 7.19 2.82 9.50
N ARG A 67 8.42 2.74 10.02
CA ARG A 67 9.18 1.48 10.14
C ARG A 67 8.32 0.34 10.71
N LYS A 68 7.60 0.61 11.80
CA LYS A 68 6.70 -0.35 12.47
C LYS A 68 5.55 -0.82 11.55
N GLN A 69 4.96 0.09 10.77
CA GLN A 69 3.89 -0.26 9.82
C GLN A 69 4.42 -1.12 8.68
N ALA A 70 5.58 -0.76 8.10
CA ALA A 70 6.21 -1.51 7.05
C ALA A 70 6.58 -2.94 7.51
N GLU A 71 7.21 -3.07 8.68
CA GLU A 71 7.56 -4.37 9.27
C GLU A 71 6.31 -5.22 9.55
N ALA A 72 5.25 -4.63 10.09
CA ALA A 72 3.99 -5.33 10.33
C ALA A 72 3.34 -5.81 9.02
N ALA A 73 3.37 -5.00 7.96
CA ALA A 73 2.86 -5.38 6.65
C ALA A 73 3.66 -6.54 6.04
N VAL A 74 5.00 -6.46 6.06
CA VAL A 74 5.88 -7.52 5.56
C VAL A 74 5.72 -8.80 6.38
N SER A 75 5.67 -8.71 7.71
CA SER A 75 5.46 -9.87 8.59
C SER A 75 4.13 -10.57 8.31
N ALA A 76 3.04 -9.81 8.14
CA ALA A 76 1.74 -10.37 7.78
C ALA A 76 1.79 -11.09 6.42
N LEU A 77 2.41 -10.49 5.40
CA LEU A 77 2.58 -11.12 4.09
C LEU A 77 3.41 -12.41 4.16
N ARG A 78 4.47 -12.44 4.97
CA ARG A 78 5.35 -13.61 5.15
C ARG A 78 4.77 -14.69 6.05
N SER A 79 3.81 -14.37 6.91
CA SER A 79 3.10 -15.35 7.74
C SER A 79 2.26 -16.34 6.94
N TRP A 80 2.10 -16.10 5.62
CA TRP A 80 1.55 -17.08 4.70
C TRP A 80 2.45 -18.32 4.64
N GLN A 81 2.10 -19.31 5.44
CA GLN A 81 2.49 -20.69 5.22
C GLN A 81 1.59 -21.19 4.09
N GLY A 82 2.14 -21.28 2.87
CA GLY A 82 1.43 -21.96 1.78
C GLY A 82 0.94 -23.32 2.24
N LYS A 83 -0.19 -23.80 1.69
CA LYS A 83 -0.53 -25.22 1.85
C LYS A 83 0.67 -25.99 1.31
N GLY A 84 1.44 -26.63 2.20
CA GLY A 84 2.44 -27.60 1.80
C GLY A 84 1.78 -28.56 0.82
N LYS A 85 2.47 -28.84 -0.28
CA LYS A 85 2.10 -29.98 -1.11
C LYS A 85 2.25 -31.25 -0.30
#